data_AF-A0A7W1RAF2-F1
#
_entry.id   AF-A0A7W1RAF2-F1
#
_cell.length_a   1.000
_cell.length_b   1.000
_cell.length_c   1.000
_cell.angle_alpha   90.00
_cell.angle_beta   90.00
_cell.angle_gamma   90.00
#
_symmetry.space_group_name_H-M   'P 1'
#
loop_
_entity.id
_entity.type
_entity.pdbx_description
1 polymer ?
#
loop_
_entity_poly.entity_id
_entity_poly.type
_entity_poly.pdbx_seq_one_letter_code
_entity_poly.pdbx_strand_id
1 'polypeptide(L)' 'MAAARQHVSVDLDVEVASILRSHAEEAHVSEGEIMDRALRVYDLRSLVARIRARSDLDEEAAMALGREELQAVRAERDAP' A
#
# COMPACT_ATOMS: atom_id res chain seq x y z
N MET A 1 -16.61 -5.79 10.11
CA MET A 1 -17.56 -5.07 9.22
C MET A 1 -16.86 -4.88 7.89
N ALA A 2 -17.52 -5.09 6.75
CA ALA A 2 -16.90 -4.80 5.45
C ALA A 2 -16.66 -3.28 5.38
N ALA A 3 -15.39 -2.86 5.35
CA ALA A 3 -15.03 -1.45 5.18
C ALA A 3 -15.72 -0.93 3.92
N ALA A 4 -16.46 0.17 4.06
CA ALA A 4 -17.13 0.79 2.92
C ALA A 4 -16.05 1.29 1.96
N ARG A 5 -16.08 0.85 0.70
CA ARG A 5 -15.17 1.36 -0.32
C ARG A 5 -15.46 2.85 -0.51
N GLN A 6 -14.49 3.69 -0.17
CA GLN A 6 -14.57 5.12 -0.44
C GLN A 6 -14.16 5.39 -1.88
N HIS A 7 -14.97 6.16 -2.61
CA HIS A 7 -14.60 6.66 -3.93
C HIS A 7 -13.70 7.87 -3.76
N VAL A 8 -12.50 7.81 -4.34
CA VAL A 8 -11.52 8.91 -4.35
C VAL A 8 -11.26 9.28 -5.81
N SER A 9 -11.25 10.57 -6.11
CA SER A 9 -10.82 11.09 -7.41
C SER A 9 -9.35 11.48 -7.30
N VAL A 10 -8.54 11.00 -8.24
CA VAL A 10 -7.09 11.25 -8.30
C VAL A 10 -6.75 11.76 -9.68
N ASP A 11 -6.14 12.94 -9.74
CA ASP A 11 -5.62 13.49 -10.99
C ASP A 11 -4.24 12.88 -11.26
N LEU A 12 -4.11 12.27 -12.43
CA LEU A 12 -2.87 11.65 -12.89
C LEU A 12 -2.36 12.35 -14.14
N ASP A 13 -1.05 12.41 -14.28
CA ASP A 13 -0.43 12.77 -15.55
C ASP A 13 -0.82 11.76 -16.64
N VAL A 14 -0.86 12.23 -17.89
CA VAL A 14 -1.26 11.43 -19.06
C VAL A 14 -0.40 10.18 -19.24
N GLU A 15 0.92 10.27 -19.00
CA GLU A 15 1.83 9.13 -19.14
C GLU A 15 1.54 8.07 -18.06
N VAL A 16 1.35 8.52 -16.82
CA VAL A 16 1.04 7.64 -15.68
C VAL A 16 -0.33 6.97 -15.86
N ALA A 17 -1.33 7.72 -16.33
CA ALA A 17 -2.66 7.19 -16.63
C ALA A 17 -2.61 6.11 -17.73
N SER A 18 -1.77 6.30 -18.76
CA SER A 18 -1.59 5.32 -19.83
C SER A 18 -0.94 4.03 -19.31
N ILE A 19 0.09 4.13 -18.47
CA ILE A 19 0.75 2.97 -17.85
C ILE A 19 -0.23 2.21 -16.96
N LEU A 20 -0.99 2.92 -16.13
CA LEU A 20 -1.99 2.32 -15.25
C LEU A 20 -3.05 1.54 -16.04
N ARG A 21 -3.54 2.11 -17.14
CA ARG A 21 -4.51 1.47 -18.02
C ARG A 21 -3.95 0.21 -18.68
N SER A 22 -2.73 0.27 -19.22
CA SER A 22 -2.07 -0.91 -19.83
C SER A 22 -1.97 -2.06 -18.83
N HIS A 23 -1.52 -1.78 -17.61
CA HIS A 23 -1.42 -2.81 -16.57
C HIS A 23 -2.77 -3.36 -16.11
N ALA A 24 -3.80 -2.53 -16.06
CA ALA A 24 -5.16 -2.96 -15.73
C ALA A 24 -5.72 -3.88 -16.83
N GLU A 25 -5.53 -3.52 -18.09
CA GLU A 25 -5.93 -4.32 -19.26
C GLU A 25 -5.19 -5.66 -19.32
N GLU A 26 -3.86 -5.64 -19.19
CA GLU A 26 -3.00 -6.83 -19.18
C GLU A 26 -3.36 -7.81 -18.07
N ALA A 27 -3.69 -7.30 -16.88
CA ALA A 27 -4.05 -8.11 -15.72
C ALA A 27 -5.55 -8.44 -15.63
N HIS A 28 -6.38 -7.94 -16.56
CA HIS A 28 -7.84 -8.07 -16.55
C HIS A 28 -8.50 -7.63 -15.24
N VAL A 29 -8.02 -6.53 -14.65
CA VAL A 29 -8.56 -5.95 -13.41
C VAL A 29 -8.84 -4.46 -13.59
N SER A 30 -9.46 -3.83 -12.59
CA SER A 30 -9.68 -2.38 -12.61
C SER A 30 -8.41 -1.58 -12.33
N GLU A 31 -8.32 -0.36 -12.87
CA GLU A 31 -7.25 0.60 -12.57
C GLU A 31 -7.11 0.84 -11.05
N GLY A 32 -8.23 0.91 -10.32
CA GLY A 32 -8.23 1.06 -8.87
C GLY A 32 -7.63 -0.14 -8.12
N GLU A 33 -7.74 -1.35 -8.66
CA GLU A 33 -7.11 -2.53 -8.08
C GLU A 33 -5.60 -2.54 -8.31
N ILE A 34 -5.14 -2.10 -9.49
CA ILE A 34 -3.71 -1.88 -9.73
C ILE A 34 -3.16 -0.81 -8.78
N MET A 35 -3.91 0.28 -8.56
CA MET A 35 -3.53 1.33 -7.63
C MET A 35 -3.44 0.83 -6.18
N ASP A 36 -4.44 0.07 -5.70
CA ASP A 36 -4.41 -0.55 -4.36
C ASP A 36 -3.21 -1.49 -4.19
N ARG A 37 -2.90 -2.29 -5.22
CA ARG A 37 -1.71 -3.16 -5.21
C ARG A 37 -0.42 -2.34 -5.15
N ALA A 38 -0.31 -1.28 -5.95
CA ALA A 38 0.88 -0.41 -5.97
C ALA A 38 1.11 0.29 -4.63
N LEU A 39 0.04 0.83 -4.02
CA LEU A 39 0.09 1.47 -2.70
C LEU A 39 0.53 0.48 -1.62
N ARG A 40 -0.02 -0.74 -1.60
CA ARG A 40 0.40 -1.78 -0.65
C ARG A 40 1.88 -2.15 -0.79
N VAL A 41 2.40 -2.20 -2.02
CA VAL A 41 3.83 -2.48 -2.27
C VAL A 41 4.70 -1.33 -1.79
N TYR A 42 4.28 -0.07 -2.01
CA TYR A 42 4.98 1.11 -1.51
C TYR A 42 5.02 1.13 0.02
N ASP A 43 3.89 0.90 0.69
CA ASP A 43 3.80 0.82 2.15
C ASP A 43 4.74 -0.25 2.71
N LEU A 44 4.79 -1.42 2.07
CA LEU A 44 5.68 -2.50 2.49
C LEU A 44 7.16 -2.13 2.35
N ARG A 45 7.56 -1.48 1.25
CA ARG A 45 8.94 -1.01 1.06
C ARG A 45 9.33 0.05 2.09
N SER A 46 8.43 0.99 2.35
CA SER A 46 8.60 2.05 3.35
C SER A 46 8.73 1.46 4.75
N LEU A 47 7.91 0.47 5.09
CA LEU A 47 8.00 -0.26 6.36
C LEU A 47 9.32 -1.01 6.50
N VAL A 48 9.74 -1.76 5.48
CA VAL A 48 11.03 -2.47 5.49
C VAL A 48 12.20 -1.50 5.63
N ALA A 49 12.15 -0.34 4.97
CA ALA A 49 13.16 0.70 5.13
C ALA A 49 13.19 1.26 6.56
N ARG A 50 12.03 1.49 7.19
CA ARG A 50 11.93 1.94 8.59
C ARG A 50 12.48 0.91 9.58
N ILE A 51 12.19 -0.38 9.35
CA ILE A 51 12.74 -1.48 10.15
C ILE A 51 14.26 -1.54 10.00
N ARG A 52 14.76 -1.49 8.76
CA ARG A 52 16.20 -1.52 8.46
C ARG A 52 16.96 -0.31 8.98
N ALA A 53 16.33 0.87 9.06
CA ALA A 53 16.94 2.08 9.61
C ALA A 53 17.07 2.05 11.14
N ARG A 54 16.33 1.17 11.81
CA ARG A 54 16.38 0.95 13.27
C ARG A 54 17.23 -0.27 13.63
N SER A 55 18.33 -0.48 12.90
CA SER A 55 19.11 -1.72 12.74
C SER A 55 19.68 -2.41 14.01
N ASP A 56 19.27 -2.02 15.21
CA ASP A 56 19.60 -2.71 16.47
C ASP A 56 18.53 -3.75 16.87
N LEU A 57 17.53 -3.99 16.00
CA LEU A 57 16.45 -4.96 16.24
C LEU A 57 16.83 -6.33 15.66
N ASP A 58 16.71 -7.37 16.48
CA ASP A 58 16.77 -8.75 16.01
C ASP A 58 15.57 -9.10 15.09
N GLU A 59 15.64 -10.25 14.42
CA GLU A 59 14.64 -10.68 13.43
C GLU A 59 13.22 -10.76 14.02
N GLU A 60 13.09 -11.18 15.28
CA GLU A 60 11.80 -11.31 15.95
C GLU A 60 11.20 -9.93 16.28
N ALA A 61 12.02 -9.01 16.77
CA ALA A 61 11.62 -7.63 17.04
C ALA A 61 11.32 -6.85 15.75
N ALA A 62 12.06 -7.09 14.67
CA ALA A 62 11.79 -6.53 13.34
C ALA A 62 10.43 -7.01 12.78
N MET A 63 10.12 -8.30 12.93
CA MET A 63 8.86 -8.90 12.47
C MET A 63 7.66 -8.51 13.35
N ALA A 64 7.86 -8.30 14.65
CA ALA A 64 6.84 -7.76 15.54
C ALA A 64 6.51 -6.31 15.16
N LEU A 65 7.53 -5.48 14.95
CA LEU A 65 7.36 -4.08 14.56
C LEU A 65 6.72 -3.95 13.17
N GLY A 66 7.09 -4.81 12.23
CA GLY A 66 6.42 -4.89 10.93
C GLY A 66 4.93 -5.19 11.03
N ARG A 67 4.54 -6.07 11.97
CA ARG A 67 3.13 -6.38 12.23
C ARG A 67 2.40 -5.23 12.90
N GLU A 68 3.01 -4.58 13.88
CA GLU A 68 2.43 -3.42 14.60
C GLU A 68 2.20 -2.24 13.67
N GLU A 69 3.17 -1.90 12.82
CA GLU A 69 3.05 -0.80 11.86
C GLU A 69 2.03 -1.12 10.75
N LEU A 70 2.00 -2.36 10.24
CA LEU A 70 0.94 -2.78 9.30
C LEU A 70 -0.45 -2.70 9.95
N GLN A 71 -0.54 -2.99 11.25
CA GLN A 71 -1.80 -2.90 11.99
C GLN A 71 -2.18 -1.43 12.25
N ALA A 72 -1.22 -0.56 12.53
CA ALA A 72 -1.43 0.88 12.69
C ALA A 72 -1.89 1.54 11.38
N VAL A 73 -1.22 1.27 10.26
CA VAL A 73 -1.63 1.78 8.93
C VAL A 73 -3.02 1.30 8.56
N ARG A 74 -3.36 0.03 8.87
CA ARG A 74 -4.73 -0.48 8.68
C ARG A 74 -5.74 0.23 9.59
N ALA A 75 -5.38 0.49 10.83
CA ALA A 75 -6.24 1.18 11.79
C ALA A 75 -6.46 2.66 11.41
N GLU A 76 -5.44 3.36 10.90
CA GLU A 76 -5.58 4.72 10.35
C GLU A 76 -6.48 4.76 9.12
N ARG A 77 -6.40 3.72 8.27
CA ARG A 77 -7.31 3.58 7.12
C ARG A 77 -8.75 3.25 7.51
N ASP A 78 -8.95 2.63 8.67
CA ASP A 78 -10.25 2.27 9.23
C ASP A 78 -10.80 3.34 10.21
N ALA A 79 -10.04 4.42 10.45
CA ALA A 79 -10.47 5.55 11.28
C ALA A 79 -11.41 6.48 10.48
N PRO A 80 -12.50 6.99 11.09
CA PRO A 80 -13.56 7.75 10.41
C PRO A 80 -13.15 9.15 9.94
#